data_AF-A0A3C0C0D7-F1
#
_entry.id   AF-A0A3C0C0D7-F1
#
_cell.length_a   1.000
_cell.length_b   1.000
_cell.length_c   1.000
_cell.angle_alpha   90.00
_cell.angle_beta   90.00
_cell.angle_gamma   90.00
#
_symmetry.space_group_name_H-M   'P 1'
#
loop_
_entity.id
_entity.type
_entity.pdbx_description
1 polymer ?
#
loop_
_entity_poly.entity_id
_entity_poly.type
_entity_poly.pdbx_seq_one_letter_code
_entity_poly.pdbx_strand_id
1 'polypeptide(L)'
;MDILQIVIGGIILILLGAVFSRDFRKINPLYLFNAIALQFVLSFLLIKVPPITNAFNSLSKGVLALKDATDKGTGFVFGYLAEGAPKPFEVIDPAFANIFIFSGLMLIIVVSALSAIFWHWRILPIIIKAIATLFKKPLNVGGPVGLSSTANIIFGQVEAPLLIRPYLSKMSKHELLVLMTVGMSTISGGVMVVFVTMLSGLYSENLIGHFLTASIISVPAAIMYANIMLPSDIKTEDESEIEQSKLYRGTMDALTSGTQDGLQITLNIAALLLVLITIVTLVNTGLEALLPQVAGESITLERIAGWIFAPIAWCMGIPSSEIQLAGSLLGVKFILNEFVAYINLSSIDPSALSEKSRV
;
A
#
# COMPACT_ATOMS: atom_id res chain seq x y z
N MET A 1 -17.57 5.61 24.44
CA MET A 1 -18.28 5.77 23.14
C MET A 1 -17.45 5.23 21.98
N ASP A 2 -16.13 5.20 22.11
CA ASP A 2 -15.17 4.79 21.08
C ASP A 2 -15.36 3.36 20.55
N ILE A 3 -15.58 2.38 21.43
CA ILE A 3 -15.80 0.98 21.00
C ILE A 3 -17.11 0.87 20.20
N LEU A 4 -18.15 1.59 20.62
CA LEU A 4 -19.43 1.60 19.92
C LEU A 4 -19.29 2.21 18.52
N GLN A 5 -18.54 3.31 18.39
CA GLN A 5 -18.21 3.91 17.09
C GLN A 5 -17.48 2.93 16.18
N ILE A 6 -16.45 2.23 16.68
CA ILE A 6 -15.67 1.26 15.89
C ILE A 6 -16.56 0.10 15.43
N VAL A 7 -17.42 -0.43 16.29
CA VAL A 7 -18.32 -1.53 15.95
C VAL A 7 -19.34 -1.09 14.90
N ILE A 8 -20.00 0.06 15.10
CA ILE A 8 -20.98 0.60 14.15
C ILE A 8 -20.29 0.91 12.81
N GLY A 9 -19.15 1.59 12.85
CA GLY A 9 -18.36 1.94 11.68
C GLY A 9 -17.91 0.71 10.89
N GLY A 10 -17.40 -0.32 11.58
CA GLY A 10 -17.03 -1.60 10.96
C GLY A 10 -18.21 -2.28 10.27
N ILE A 11 -19.39 -2.29 10.89
CA ILE A 11 -20.62 -2.83 10.27
C ILE A 11 -20.99 -2.02 9.02
N ILE A 12 -20.96 -0.68 9.10
CA ILE A 12 -21.26 0.20 7.96
C ILE A 12 -20.30 -0.06 6.80
N LEU A 13 -19.00 -0.18 7.07
CA LEU A 13 -17.98 -0.43 6.05
C LEU A 13 -18.16 -1.81 5.38
N ILE A 14 -18.56 -2.84 6.13
CA ILE A 14 -18.87 -4.16 5.56
C ILE A 14 -20.14 -4.08 4.69
N LEU A 15 -21.18 -3.40 5.18
CA LEU A 15 -22.44 -3.21 4.44
C LEU A 15 -22.25 -2.41 3.17
N LEU A 16 -21.30 -1.46 3.13
CA LEU A 16 -20.95 -0.74 1.92
C LEU A 16 -20.53 -1.69 0.80
N GLY A 17 -19.79 -2.76 1.11
CA GLY A 17 -19.45 -3.80 0.15
C GLY A 17 -20.69 -4.52 -0.40
N ALA A 18 -21.69 -4.75 0.44
CA ALA A 18 -22.93 -5.43 0.05
C ALA A 18 -23.79 -4.57 -0.91
N VAL A 19 -23.72 -3.24 -0.82
CA VAL A 19 -24.39 -2.32 -1.76
C VAL A 19 -23.93 -2.55 -3.21
N PHE A 20 -22.66 -2.87 -3.40
CA PHE A 20 -22.08 -3.15 -4.72
C PHE A 20 -22.07 -4.65 -5.07
N SER A 21 -22.79 -5.49 -4.31
CA SER A 21 -22.85 -6.93 -4.57
C SER A 21 -23.72 -7.25 -5.77
N ARG A 22 -23.22 -8.16 -6.62
CA ARG A 22 -23.99 -8.68 -7.77
C ARG A 22 -25.14 -9.60 -7.34
N ASP A 23 -24.96 -10.36 -6.26
CA ASP A 23 -25.97 -11.31 -5.77
C ASP A 23 -25.84 -11.50 -4.24
N PHE A 24 -26.54 -10.64 -3.49
CA PHE A 24 -26.48 -10.62 -2.03
C PHE A 24 -26.91 -11.95 -1.37
N ARG A 25 -27.68 -12.79 -2.07
CA ARG A 25 -28.16 -14.08 -1.54
C ARG A 25 -27.09 -15.16 -1.56
N LYS A 26 -26.06 -15.00 -2.40
CA LYS A 26 -24.95 -15.95 -2.52
C LYS A 26 -23.75 -15.62 -1.65
N ILE A 27 -23.82 -14.53 -0.88
CA ILE A 27 -22.75 -14.17 0.06
C ILE A 27 -22.65 -15.27 1.11
N ASN A 28 -21.49 -15.92 1.18
CA ASN A 28 -21.24 -16.96 2.16
C ASN A 28 -20.79 -16.33 3.50
N PRO A 29 -21.60 -16.41 4.57
CA PRO A 29 -21.29 -15.78 5.85
C PRO A 29 -20.07 -16.42 6.53
N LEU A 30 -19.73 -17.69 6.21
CA LEU A 30 -18.56 -18.36 6.76
C LEU A 30 -17.27 -17.71 6.27
N TYR A 31 -17.17 -17.35 4.99
CA TYR A 31 -15.98 -16.68 4.43
C TYR A 31 -15.81 -15.28 5.02
N LEU A 32 -16.93 -14.56 5.21
CA LEU A 32 -16.95 -13.25 5.86
C LEU A 32 -16.45 -13.35 7.31
N PHE A 33 -17.00 -14.29 8.09
CA PHE A 33 -16.59 -14.51 9.47
C PHE A 33 -15.12 -14.92 9.57
N ASN A 34 -14.68 -15.87 8.74
CA ASN A 34 -13.28 -16.32 8.72
C ASN A 34 -12.32 -15.19 8.37
N ALA A 35 -12.68 -14.32 7.42
CA ALA A 35 -11.84 -13.19 7.05
C ALA A 35 -11.72 -12.16 8.19
N ILE A 36 -12.83 -11.83 8.85
CA ILE A 36 -12.82 -10.92 10.01
C ILE A 36 -12.03 -11.52 11.16
N ALA A 37 -12.27 -12.79 11.50
CA ALA A 37 -11.55 -13.50 12.55
C ALA A 37 -10.05 -13.55 12.25
N LEU A 38 -9.67 -13.83 11.00
CA LEU A 38 -8.27 -13.85 10.58
C LEU A 38 -7.61 -12.47 10.69
N GLN A 39 -8.31 -11.38 10.35
CA GLN A 39 -7.80 -10.01 10.54
C GLN A 39 -7.53 -9.71 12.02
N PHE A 40 -8.44 -10.07 12.92
CA PHE A 40 -8.25 -9.89 14.37
C PHE A 40 -7.09 -10.74 14.92
N VAL A 41 -7.00 -12.01 14.51
CA VAL A 41 -5.91 -12.90 14.90
C VAL A 41 -4.57 -12.36 14.39
N LEU A 42 -4.49 -11.96 13.12
CA LEU A 42 -3.28 -11.37 12.55
C LEU A 42 -2.92 -10.06 13.24
N SER A 43 -3.87 -9.16 13.47
CA SER A 43 -3.64 -7.91 14.21
C SER A 43 -3.05 -8.18 15.60
N PHE A 44 -3.63 -9.12 16.34
CA PHE A 44 -3.10 -9.51 17.64
C PHE A 44 -1.68 -10.09 17.54
N LEU A 45 -1.45 -11.03 16.62
CA LEU A 45 -0.13 -11.65 16.42
C LEU A 45 0.93 -10.62 16.01
N LEU A 46 0.62 -9.72 15.08
CA LEU A 46 1.58 -8.78 14.51
C LEU A 46 1.88 -7.59 15.44
N ILE A 47 0.94 -7.20 16.30
CA ILE A 47 1.08 -6.02 17.18
C ILE A 47 1.48 -6.40 18.61
N LYS A 48 1.03 -7.55 19.13
CA LYS A 48 1.19 -7.90 20.56
C LYS A 48 2.22 -9.00 20.84
N VAL A 49 2.60 -9.82 19.87
CA VAL A 49 3.48 -10.98 20.11
C VAL A 49 4.96 -10.57 20.02
N PRO A 50 5.73 -10.58 21.13
CA PRO A 50 7.08 -10.01 21.17
C PRO A 50 8.07 -10.58 20.15
N PRO A 51 8.11 -11.91 19.89
CA PRO A 51 8.96 -12.44 18.83
C PRO A 51 8.71 -11.83 17.45
N ILE A 52 7.44 -11.54 17.12
CA ILE A 52 7.04 -10.99 15.82
C ILE A 52 7.37 -9.50 15.76
N THR A 53 7.02 -8.74 16.79
CA THR A 53 7.33 -7.30 16.86
C THR A 53 8.84 -7.06 16.86
N ASN A 54 9.63 -7.92 17.52
CA ASN A 54 11.09 -7.85 17.50
C ASN A 54 11.69 -8.17 16.11
N ALA A 55 11.07 -9.09 15.38
CA ALA A 55 11.44 -9.36 13.99
C ALA A 55 11.17 -8.14 13.09
N PHE A 56 10.03 -7.46 13.27
CA PHE A 56 9.72 -6.21 12.55
C PHE A 56 10.65 -5.06 12.92
N ASN A 57 11.05 -4.93 14.18
CA ASN A 57 12.06 -3.96 14.59
C ASN A 57 13.43 -4.24 13.93
N SER A 58 13.81 -5.51 13.82
CA SER A 58 15.04 -5.90 13.12
C SER A 58 14.98 -5.61 11.63
N LEU A 59 13.84 -5.92 11.00
CA LEU A 59 13.58 -5.58 9.60
C LEU A 59 13.62 -4.06 9.39
N SER A 60 13.10 -3.29 10.34
CA SER A 60 13.11 -1.83 10.28
C SER A 60 14.53 -1.26 10.20
N LYS A 61 15.44 -1.79 11.03
CA LYS A 61 16.86 -1.42 10.98
C LYS A 61 17.51 -1.81 9.65
N GLY A 62 17.19 -2.99 9.11
CA GLY A 62 17.69 -3.44 7.81
C GLY A 62 17.24 -2.53 6.66
N VAL A 63 15.99 -2.08 6.70
CA VAL A 63 15.44 -1.14 5.73
C VAL A 63 16.11 0.24 5.81
N LEU A 64 16.38 0.76 7.01
CA LEU A 64 17.14 2.00 7.17
C LEU A 64 18.57 1.87 6.65
N ALA A 65 19.25 0.76 6.93
CA ALA A 65 20.57 0.49 6.37
C ALA A 65 20.55 0.41 4.83
N LEU A 66 19.47 -0.12 4.25
CA LEU A 66 19.27 -0.13 2.80
C LEU A 66 19.07 1.28 2.24
N LYS A 67 18.28 2.12 2.93
CA LYS A 67 18.13 3.54 2.58
C LYS A 67 19.48 4.25 2.59
N ASP A 68 20.24 4.14 3.67
CA ASP A 68 21.55 4.79 3.79
C ASP A 68 22.53 4.34 2.69
N ALA A 69 22.50 3.06 2.32
CA ALA A 69 23.29 2.54 1.20
C ALA A 69 22.81 3.10 -0.15
N THR A 70 21.49 3.24 -0.33
CA THR A 70 20.88 3.83 -1.52
C THR A 70 21.28 5.30 -1.64
N ASP A 71 21.23 6.07 -0.56
CA ASP A 71 21.58 7.49 -0.55
C ASP A 71 23.04 7.72 -0.96
N LYS A 72 23.96 6.83 -0.54
CA LYS A 72 25.36 6.85 -1.01
C LYS A 72 25.46 6.59 -2.52
N GLY A 73 24.70 5.62 -3.03
CA GLY A 73 24.64 5.33 -4.47
C GLY A 73 24.09 6.50 -5.27
N THR A 74 22.97 7.08 -4.82
CA THR A 74 22.37 8.27 -5.42
C THR A 74 23.33 9.46 -5.38
N GLY A 75 24.01 9.69 -4.26
CA GLY A 75 25.01 10.75 -4.12
C GLY A 75 26.19 10.60 -5.07
N PHE A 76 26.61 9.37 -5.38
CA PHE A 76 27.63 9.12 -6.39
C PHE A 76 27.16 9.46 -7.81
N VAL A 77 25.92 9.07 -8.17
CA VAL A 77 25.39 9.25 -9.54
C VAL A 77 24.91 10.68 -9.81
N PHE A 78 24.24 11.30 -8.83
CA PHE A 78 23.54 12.58 -9.00
C PHE A 78 24.14 13.72 -8.16
N GLY A 79 25.21 13.46 -7.40
CA GLY A 79 25.90 14.48 -6.60
C GLY A 79 25.00 15.10 -5.54
N TYR A 80 25.02 16.43 -5.47
CA TYR A 80 24.32 17.23 -4.45
C TYR A 80 22.78 17.15 -4.50
N LEU A 81 22.21 16.51 -5.52
CA LEU A 81 20.76 16.31 -5.66
C LEU A 81 20.24 15.23 -4.71
N ALA A 82 21.11 14.35 -4.20
CA ALA A 82 20.73 13.34 -3.21
C ALA A 82 20.49 13.97 -1.83
N GLU A 83 19.52 13.43 -1.08
CA GLU A 83 19.10 13.93 0.24
C GLU A 83 20.26 14.02 1.25
N GLY A 84 21.18 13.05 1.24
CA GLY A 84 22.33 13.00 2.14
C GLY A 84 23.65 13.55 1.58
N ALA A 85 23.66 14.11 0.37
CA ALA A 85 24.88 14.62 -0.23
C ALA A 85 25.20 16.05 0.25
N PRO A 86 26.48 16.42 0.40
CA PRO A 86 26.87 17.79 0.71
C PRO A 86 26.34 18.75 -0.36
N LYS A 87 25.54 19.73 0.05
CA LYS A 87 25.00 20.74 -0.86
C LYS A 87 26.01 21.90 -0.98
N PRO A 88 26.35 22.34 -2.19
CA PRO A 88 27.33 23.41 -2.41
C PRO A 88 26.78 24.82 -2.11
N PHE A 89 25.59 24.90 -1.54
CA PHE A 89 24.85 26.14 -1.24
C PHE A 89 24.19 26.03 0.12
N GLU A 90 23.91 27.18 0.74
CA GLU A 90 23.18 27.26 2.00
C GLU A 90 21.72 26.87 1.79
N VAL A 91 21.22 25.97 2.64
CA VAL A 91 19.83 25.51 2.60
C VAL A 91 19.02 26.39 3.53
N ILE A 92 18.18 27.25 2.94
CA ILE A 92 17.29 28.16 3.68
C ILE A 92 16.16 27.38 4.37
N ASP A 93 15.62 26.37 3.70
CA ASP A 93 14.61 25.47 4.24
C ASP A 93 14.93 24.01 3.89
N PRO A 94 15.26 23.18 4.90
CA PRO A 94 15.55 21.76 4.72
C PRO A 94 14.42 20.98 4.03
N ALA A 95 13.15 21.36 4.25
CA ALA A 95 12.00 20.64 3.70
C ALA A 95 11.91 20.80 2.17
N PHE A 96 12.18 21.99 1.64
CA PHE A 96 12.19 22.26 0.20
C PHE A 96 13.48 21.81 -0.50
N ALA A 97 14.54 21.58 0.27
CA ALA A 97 15.81 21.12 -0.28
C ALA A 97 15.81 19.63 -0.64
N ASN A 98 14.76 18.89 -0.28
CA ASN A 98 14.60 17.48 -0.61
C ASN A 98 13.85 17.31 -1.93
N ILE A 99 14.56 16.82 -2.94
CA ILE A 99 13.98 16.57 -4.26
C ILE A 99 13.40 15.17 -4.28
N PHE A 100 12.07 15.09 -4.37
CA PHE A 100 11.28 13.86 -4.24
C PHE A 100 11.83 12.65 -5.04
N ILE A 101 12.22 12.85 -6.30
CA ILE A 101 12.71 11.76 -7.16
C ILE A 101 14.06 11.20 -6.70
N PHE A 102 14.95 12.04 -6.15
CA PHE A 102 16.30 11.65 -5.73
C PHE A 102 16.39 11.18 -4.27
N SER A 103 15.33 11.36 -3.48
CA SER A 103 15.25 10.82 -2.12
C SER A 103 14.50 9.48 -2.16
N GLY A 104 13.17 9.52 -2.22
CA GLY A 104 12.34 8.34 -2.07
C GLY A 104 12.39 7.39 -3.26
N LEU A 105 12.24 7.91 -4.48
CA LEU A 105 12.02 7.03 -5.64
C LEU A 105 13.25 6.22 -6.04
N MET A 106 14.48 6.69 -5.77
CA MET A 106 15.71 5.93 -6.07
C MET A 106 15.78 4.60 -5.34
N LEU A 107 15.18 4.53 -4.15
CA LEU A 107 15.12 3.31 -3.37
C LEU A 107 14.29 2.21 -4.05
N ILE A 108 13.29 2.58 -4.85
CA ILE A 108 12.48 1.62 -5.62
C ILE A 108 13.38 0.84 -6.58
N ILE A 109 14.36 1.49 -7.22
CA ILE A 109 15.29 0.84 -8.14
C ILE A 109 16.11 -0.23 -7.40
N VAL A 110 16.67 0.12 -6.24
CA VAL A 110 17.50 -0.78 -5.44
C VAL A 110 16.67 -1.94 -4.86
N VAL A 111 15.46 -1.65 -4.34
CA VAL A 111 14.57 -2.68 -3.81
C VAL A 111 14.12 -3.64 -4.91
N SER A 112 13.86 -3.15 -6.12
CA SER A 112 13.49 -4.00 -7.27
C SER A 112 14.64 -4.94 -7.65
N ALA A 113 15.87 -4.43 -7.70
CA ALA A 113 17.06 -5.22 -7.96
C ALA A 113 17.33 -6.29 -6.88
N LEU A 114 17.18 -5.93 -5.60
CA LEU A 114 17.30 -6.89 -4.49
C LEU A 114 16.20 -7.94 -4.50
N SER A 115 14.97 -7.54 -4.83
CA SER A 115 13.83 -8.46 -4.92
C SER A 115 14.05 -9.49 -6.03
N ALA A 116 14.57 -9.07 -7.18
CA ALA A 116 14.97 -9.98 -8.26
C ALA A 116 16.08 -10.95 -7.82
N ILE A 117 17.11 -10.48 -7.09
CA ILE A 117 18.16 -11.35 -6.53
C ILE A 117 17.58 -12.37 -5.55
N PHE A 118 16.77 -11.94 -4.58
CA PHE A 118 16.15 -12.84 -3.60
C PHE A 118 15.17 -13.81 -4.23
N TRP A 119 14.53 -13.43 -5.34
CA TRP A 119 13.76 -14.34 -6.16
C TRP A 119 14.65 -15.41 -6.81
N HIS A 120 15.75 -15.00 -7.44
CA HIS A 120 16.73 -15.92 -8.04
C HIS A 120 17.31 -16.90 -7.00
N TRP A 121 17.60 -16.43 -5.78
CA TRP A 121 18.08 -17.25 -4.67
C TRP A 121 16.99 -18.09 -3.98
N ARG A 122 15.74 -18.01 -4.44
CA ARG A 122 14.56 -18.72 -3.91
C ARG A 122 14.16 -18.34 -2.50
N ILE A 123 14.65 -17.24 -1.95
CA ILE A 123 14.26 -16.74 -0.61
C ILE A 123 12.80 -16.27 -0.64
N LEU A 124 12.45 -15.40 -1.59
CA LEU A 124 11.09 -14.84 -1.71
C LEU A 124 10.03 -15.92 -2.04
N PRO A 125 10.25 -16.84 -3.00
CA PRO A 125 9.31 -17.94 -3.24
C PRO A 125 9.01 -18.80 -2.01
N ILE A 126 9.99 -19.05 -1.13
CA ILE A 126 9.78 -19.83 0.10
C ILE A 126 8.88 -19.05 1.06
N ILE A 127 9.18 -17.77 1.28
CA ILE A 127 8.38 -16.88 2.15
C ILE A 127 6.94 -16.77 1.65
N ILE A 128 6.76 -16.56 0.35
CA ILE A 128 5.43 -16.42 -0.28
C ILE A 128 4.63 -17.71 -0.16
N LYS A 129 5.24 -18.88 -0.40
CA LYS A 129 4.56 -20.17 -0.19
C LYS A 129 4.16 -20.37 1.26
N ALA A 130 5.01 -19.99 2.21
CA ALA A 130 4.72 -20.11 3.64
C ALA A 130 3.57 -19.20 4.09
N ILE A 131 3.49 -17.97 3.56
CA ILE A 131 2.39 -17.06 3.89
C ILE A 131 1.11 -17.45 3.12
N ALA A 132 1.20 -17.91 1.87
CA ALA A 132 0.04 -18.29 1.07
C ALA A 132 -0.75 -19.46 1.67
N THR A 133 -0.08 -20.39 2.35
CA THR A 133 -0.76 -21.49 3.07
C THR A 133 -1.61 -20.98 4.24
N LEU A 134 -1.27 -19.84 4.84
CA LEU A 134 -2.04 -19.20 5.91
C LEU A 134 -3.44 -18.76 5.42
N PHE A 135 -3.53 -18.30 4.17
CA PHE A 135 -4.77 -17.76 3.60
C PHE A 135 -5.60 -18.78 2.82
N LYS A 136 -4.96 -19.81 2.24
CA LYS A 136 -5.60 -20.77 1.30
C LYS A 136 -6.84 -21.45 1.88
N LYS A 137 -6.73 -22.04 3.08
CA LYS A 137 -7.83 -22.78 3.74
C LYS A 137 -8.92 -21.87 4.34
N PRO A 138 -8.62 -20.87 5.18
CA PRO A 138 -9.66 -20.11 5.87
C PRO A 138 -10.52 -19.25 4.94
N LEU A 139 -9.95 -18.77 3.82
CA LEU A 139 -10.61 -17.84 2.91
C LEU A 139 -11.14 -18.49 1.62
N ASN A 140 -11.03 -19.82 1.50
CA ASN A 140 -11.50 -20.57 0.36
C ASN A 140 -10.93 -20.05 -0.98
N VAL A 141 -9.64 -19.73 -1.05
CA VAL A 141 -9.00 -19.22 -2.29
C VAL A 141 -8.23 -20.31 -3.04
N GLY A 142 -8.19 -20.21 -4.37
CA GLY A 142 -7.39 -21.08 -5.23
C GLY A 142 -5.88 -20.92 -5.00
N GLY A 143 -5.07 -21.90 -5.46
CA GLY A 143 -3.61 -21.88 -5.32
C GLY A 143 -2.98 -20.61 -5.91
N PRO A 144 -3.22 -20.31 -7.20
CA PRO A 144 -2.71 -19.10 -7.85
C PRO A 144 -3.15 -17.80 -7.18
N VAL A 145 -4.42 -17.69 -6.77
CA VAL A 145 -4.95 -16.51 -6.07
C VAL A 145 -4.26 -16.30 -4.73
N GLY A 146 -4.11 -17.36 -3.92
CA GLY A 146 -3.43 -17.27 -2.63
C GLY A 146 -1.96 -16.90 -2.76
N LEU A 147 -1.27 -17.46 -3.75
CA LEU A 147 0.13 -17.13 -4.05
C LEU A 147 0.30 -15.67 -4.47
N SER A 148 -0.50 -15.20 -5.43
CA SER A 148 -0.39 -13.83 -5.93
C SER A 148 -0.84 -12.80 -4.88
N SER A 149 -1.92 -13.06 -4.14
CA SER A 149 -2.38 -12.19 -3.05
C SER A 149 -1.31 -12.01 -1.97
N THR A 150 -0.59 -13.08 -1.67
CA THR A 150 0.52 -13.06 -0.71
C THR A 150 1.74 -12.36 -1.26
N ALA A 151 2.10 -12.63 -2.52
CA ALA A 151 3.21 -11.96 -3.18
C ALA A 151 3.00 -10.45 -3.28
N ASN A 152 1.74 -10.01 -3.38
CA ASN A 152 1.36 -8.60 -3.44
C ASN A 152 1.80 -7.78 -2.22
N ILE A 153 1.89 -8.42 -1.04
CA ILE A 153 2.42 -7.81 0.20
C ILE A 153 3.87 -7.33 0.01
N ILE A 154 4.63 -7.99 -0.86
CA ILE A 154 6.06 -7.72 -1.09
C ILE A 154 6.27 -6.93 -2.39
N PHE A 155 5.70 -7.41 -3.49
CA PHE A 155 5.97 -6.94 -4.85
C PHE A 155 4.97 -5.90 -5.36
N GLY A 156 3.79 -5.79 -4.73
CA GLY A 156 2.73 -4.90 -5.17
C GLY A 156 2.02 -5.33 -6.46
N GLN A 157 1.07 -4.49 -6.87
CA GLN A 157 -0.01 -4.84 -7.82
C GLN A 157 0.43 -5.20 -9.24
N VAL A 158 1.58 -4.70 -9.72
CA VAL A 158 2.04 -4.95 -11.08
C VAL A 158 2.86 -6.24 -11.17
N GLU A 159 3.67 -6.50 -10.15
CA GLU A 159 4.67 -7.57 -10.14
C GLU A 159 4.08 -8.89 -9.62
N ALA A 160 3.20 -8.84 -8.61
CA ALA A 160 2.63 -10.04 -8.00
C ALA A 160 1.79 -10.90 -8.96
N PRO A 161 1.02 -10.35 -9.93
CA PRO A 161 0.32 -11.16 -10.94
C PRO A 161 1.26 -11.85 -11.94
N LEU A 162 2.49 -11.35 -12.15
CA LEU A 162 3.43 -11.96 -13.09
C LEU A 162 3.84 -13.37 -12.64
N LEU A 163 3.84 -13.63 -11.33
CA LEU A 163 4.16 -14.94 -10.74
C LEU A 163 3.16 -16.03 -11.11
N ILE A 164 1.95 -15.63 -11.50
CA ILE A 164 0.85 -16.51 -11.87
C ILE A 164 0.37 -16.23 -13.30
N ARG A 165 1.21 -15.58 -14.12
CA ARG A 165 0.86 -15.17 -15.49
C ARG A 165 0.23 -16.29 -16.33
N PRO A 166 0.70 -17.56 -16.30
CA PRO A 166 0.07 -18.66 -17.05
C PRO A 166 -1.38 -18.94 -16.63
N TYR A 167 -1.74 -18.64 -15.38
CA TYR A 167 -3.07 -18.89 -14.82
C TYR A 167 -4.05 -17.74 -15.07
N LEU A 168 -3.57 -16.51 -15.30
CA LEU A 168 -4.43 -15.32 -15.45
C LEU A 168 -5.48 -15.48 -16.57
N SER A 169 -5.15 -16.18 -17.66
CA SER A 169 -6.06 -16.42 -18.78
C SER A 169 -7.12 -17.49 -18.48
N LYS A 170 -6.88 -18.37 -17.50
CA LYS A 170 -7.79 -19.43 -17.07
C LYS A 170 -8.67 -19.03 -15.88
N MET A 171 -8.35 -17.92 -15.22
CA MET A 171 -9.02 -17.46 -14.01
C MET A 171 -10.46 -17.01 -14.25
N SER A 172 -11.31 -17.28 -13.26
CA SER A 172 -12.68 -16.74 -13.26
C SER A 172 -12.68 -15.23 -13.00
N LYS A 173 -13.80 -14.55 -13.34
CA LYS A 173 -13.99 -13.12 -13.04
C LYS A 173 -13.88 -12.82 -11.54
N HIS A 174 -14.28 -13.76 -10.69
CA HIS A 174 -14.15 -13.64 -9.25
C HIS A 174 -12.67 -13.65 -8.82
N GLU A 175 -11.88 -14.58 -9.34
CA GLU A 175 -10.45 -14.67 -9.02
C GLU A 175 -9.70 -13.42 -9.50
N LEU A 176 -10.02 -12.91 -10.70
CA LEU A 176 -9.47 -11.65 -11.17
C LEU A 176 -9.87 -10.47 -10.28
N LEU A 177 -11.13 -10.41 -9.81
CA LEU A 177 -11.56 -9.39 -8.86
C LEU A 177 -10.75 -9.49 -7.56
N VAL A 178 -10.56 -10.68 -7.00
CA VAL A 178 -9.74 -10.88 -5.80
C VAL A 178 -8.32 -10.33 -6.01
N LEU A 179 -7.67 -10.68 -7.13
CA LEU A 179 -6.32 -10.19 -7.44
C LEU A 179 -6.25 -8.66 -7.52
N MET A 180 -7.22 -8.04 -8.19
CA MET A 180 -7.27 -6.58 -8.33
C MET A 180 -7.56 -5.89 -6.99
N THR A 181 -8.52 -6.41 -6.21
CA THR A 181 -8.87 -5.84 -4.90
C THR A 181 -7.74 -5.99 -3.90
N VAL A 182 -7.07 -7.16 -3.86
CA VAL A 182 -5.87 -7.34 -3.02
C VAL A 182 -4.76 -6.40 -3.49
N GLY A 183 -4.52 -6.36 -4.81
CA GLY A 183 -3.66 -5.42 -5.52
C GLY A 183 -3.70 -4.00 -4.95
N MET A 184 -4.91 -3.42 -4.98
CA MET A 184 -5.20 -2.04 -4.59
C MET A 184 -5.27 -1.82 -3.07
N SER A 185 -5.35 -2.89 -2.27
CA SER A 185 -5.51 -2.80 -0.81
C SER A 185 -4.20 -2.82 -0.03
N THR A 186 -3.09 -3.18 -0.67
CA THR A 186 -1.77 -3.29 -0.04
C THR A 186 -0.76 -2.35 -0.69
N ILE A 187 0.38 -2.15 -0.04
CA ILE A 187 1.50 -1.36 -0.55
C ILE A 187 2.68 -2.31 -0.83
N SER A 188 3.45 -2.06 -1.89
CA SER A 188 4.67 -2.83 -2.16
C SER A 188 5.78 -2.52 -1.16
N GLY A 189 6.70 -3.47 -0.98
CA GLY A 189 7.84 -3.30 -0.08
C GLY A 189 8.70 -2.09 -0.44
N GLY A 190 8.94 -1.83 -1.73
CA GLY A 190 9.72 -0.68 -2.20
C GLY A 190 9.09 0.66 -1.84
N VAL A 191 7.80 0.82 -2.11
CA VAL A 191 7.04 2.05 -1.81
C VAL A 191 6.86 2.25 -0.30
N MET A 192 6.68 1.16 0.45
CA MET A 192 6.59 1.20 1.91
C MET A 192 7.81 1.86 2.56
N VAL A 193 9.02 1.56 2.10
CA VAL A 193 10.22 2.20 2.68
C VAL A 193 10.25 3.71 2.41
N VAL A 194 9.76 4.13 1.25
CA VAL A 194 9.65 5.55 0.91
C VAL A 194 8.73 6.25 1.91
N PHE A 195 7.54 5.71 2.18
CA PHE A 195 6.64 6.30 3.16
C PHE A 195 7.20 6.31 4.57
N VAL A 196 7.92 5.26 4.96
CA VAL A 196 8.59 5.21 6.27
C VAL A 196 9.60 6.34 6.40
N THR A 197 10.37 6.58 5.35
CA THR A 197 11.32 7.68 5.30
C THR A 197 10.62 9.02 5.45
N MET A 198 9.57 9.26 4.66
CA MET A 198 8.83 10.51 4.64
C MET A 198 8.16 10.83 5.98
N LEU A 199 7.72 9.81 6.71
CA LEU A 199 6.99 9.95 7.96
C LEU A 199 7.88 9.79 9.20
N SER A 200 9.18 9.52 9.04
CA SER A 200 10.11 9.26 10.14
C SER A 200 10.19 10.37 11.19
N GLY A 201 9.88 11.62 10.81
CA GLY A 201 9.83 12.76 11.74
C GLY A 201 8.55 12.89 12.55
N LEU A 202 7.44 12.28 12.11
CA LEU A 202 6.12 12.42 12.76
C LEU A 202 5.77 11.28 13.72
N TYR A 203 6.36 10.10 13.52
CA TYR A 203 6.01 8.89 14.23
C TYR A 203 7.21 8.31 14.99
N SER A 204 6.98 7.92 16.25
CA SER A 204 7.93 7.11 17.03
C SER A 204 7.93 5.63 16.59
N GLU A 205 8.95 4.89 17.03
CA GLU A 205 9.45 3.62 16.47
C GLU A 205 8.42 2.60 15.92
N ASN A 206 8.87 1.87 14.88
CA ASN A 206 8.24 0.72 14.20
C ASN A 206 7.18 1.02 13.12
N LEU A 207 7.34 2.11 12.37
CA LEU A 207 6.48 2.46 11.24
C LEU A 207 6.42 1.38 10.15
N ILE A 208 7.53 0.68 9.91
CA ILE A 208 7.58 -0.47 8.99
C ILE A 208 6.68 -1.60 9.50
N GLY A 209 6.68 -1.85 10.81
CA GLY A 209 5.75 -2.77 11.45
C GLY A 209 4.29 -2.38 11.19
N HIS A 210 3.95 -1.10 11.27
CA HIS A 210 2.60 -0.60 10.94
C HIS A 210 2.23 -0.86 9.47
N PHE A 211 3.08 -0.47 8.52
CA PHE A 211 2.81 -0.68 7.10
C PHE A 211 2.72 -2.17 6.73
N LEU A 212 3.62 -3.01 7.25
CA LEU A 212 3.57 -4.45 7.03
C LEU A 212 2.32 -5.07 7.62
N THR A 213 1.97 -4.67 8.85
CA THR A 213 0.76 -5.13 9.52
C THR A 213 -0.47 -4.75 8.72
N ALA A 214 -0.56 -3.50 8.26
CA ALA A 214 -1.64 -3.03 7.39
C ALA A 214 -1.72 -3.85 6.09
N SER A 215 -0.60 -4.04 5.37
CA SER A 215 -0.58 -4.83 4.13
C SER A 215 -0.99 -6.30 4.35
N ILE A 216 -0.56 -6.95 5.44
CA ILE A 216 -0.90 -8.34 5.74
C ILE A 216 -2.38 -8.49 6.12
N ILE A 217 -2.93 -7.57 6.92
CA ILE A 217 -4.34 -7.57 7.34
C ILE A 217 -5.27 -7.21 6.16
N SER A 218 -4.81 -6.37 5.23
CA SER A 218 -5.56 -6.01 4.02
C SER A 218 -5.85 -7.19 3.10
N VAL A 219 -5.01 -8.23 3.06
CA VAL A 219 -5.24 -9.41 2.20
C VAL A 219 -6.57 -10.13 2.53
N PRO A 220 -6.81 -10.61 3.77
CA PRO A 220 -8.10 -11.19 4.11
C PRO A 220 -9.27 -10.21 3.97
N ALA A 221 -9.07 -8.91 4.25
CA ALA A 221 -10.10 -7.89 4.07
C ALA A 221 -10.49 -7.72 2.59
N ALA A 222 -9.52 -7.67 1.69
CA ALA A 222 -9.75 -7.55 0.26
C ALA A 222 -10.42 -8.79 -0.32
N ILE A 223 -9.99 -9.99 0.09
CA ILE A 223 -10.65 -11.25 -0.29
C ILE A 223 -12.10 -11.27 0.20
N MET A 224 -12.34 -10.78 1.42
CA MET A 224 -13.69 -10.62 1.96
C MET A 224 -14.55 -9.69 1.10
N TYR A 225 -14.05 -8.50 0.75
CA TYR A 225 -14.79 -7.57 -0.12
C TYR A 225 -15.04 -8.16 -1.51
N ALA A 226 -14.07 -8.86 -2.11
CA ALA A 226 -14.28 -9.54 -3.39
C ALA A 226 -15.34 -10.65 -3.30
N ASN A 227 -15.36 -11.42 -2.21
CA ASN A 227 -16.38 -12.42 -1.91
C ASN A 227 -17.78 -11.81 -1.68
N ILE A 228 -17.86 -10.60 -1.14
CA ILE A 228 -19.12 -9.86 -0.99
C ILE A 228 -19.58 -9.33 -2.36
N MET A 229 -18.69 -8.68 -3.12
CA MET A 229 -19.03 -7.99 -4.36
C MET A 229 -19.41 -8.96 -5.49
N LEU A 230 -18.65 -10.06 -5.64
CA LEU A 230 -18.91 -11.06 -6.67
C LEU A 230 -18.79 -12.47 -6.07
N PRO A 231 -19.80 -12.96 -5.32
CA PRO A 231 -19.73 -14.27 -4.67
C PRO A 231 -19.57 -15.41 -5.68
N SER A 232 -18.60 -16.30 -5.46
CA SER A 232 -18.32 -17.47 -6.32
C SER A 232 -17.50 -18.52 -5.58
N ASP A 233 -17.78 -19.80 -5.83
CA ASP A 233 -16.96 -20.93 -5.35
C ASP A 233 -16.09 -21.56 -6.46
N ILE A 234 -16.17 -21.03 -7.69
CA ILE A 234 -15.34 -21.47 -8.83
C ILE A 234 -13.89 -21.05 -8.58
N LYS A 235 -12.96 -22.01 -8.68
CA LYS A 235 -11.54 -21.80 -8.46
C LYS A 235 -10.71 -22.45 -9.55
N THR A 236 -9.63 -21.78 -9.88
CA THR A 236 -8.50 -22.36 -10.57
C THR A 236 -7.65 -23.10 -9.54
N GLU A 237 -7.68 -24.44 -9.58
CA GLU A 237 -6.81 -25.26 -8.75
C GLU A 237 -5.40 -25.37 -9.35
N ASP A 238 -4.43 -25.73 -8.50
CA ASP A 238 -3.05 -26.01 -8.91
C ASP A 238 -3.04 -27.23 -9.86
N GLU A 239 -3.10 -27.00 -11.18
CA GLU A 239 -2.34 -27.85 -12.10
C GLU A 239 -0.87 -27.57 -11.77
N SER A 240 -0.18 -28.58 -11.28
CA SER A 240 1.18 -28.58 -10.72
C SER A 240 2.23 -28.08 -11.71
N GLU A 241 2.22 -26.79 -11.99
CA GLU A 241 3.19 -26.08 -12.81
C GLU A 241 3.32 -24.65 -12.26
N ILE A 242 3.72 -24.53 -10.99
CA ILE A 242 4.80 -23.58 -10.75
C ILE A 242 6.01 -24.19 -11.46
N GLU A 243 6.01 -24.11 -12.80
CA GLU A 243 7.22 -24.31 -13.56
C GLU A 243 8.24 -23.43 -12.87
N GLN A 244 9.38 -24.03 -12.58
CA GLN A 244 10.56 -23.32 -12.14
C GLN A 244 11.04 -22.47 -13.31
N SER A 245 10.22 -21.52 -13.77
CA SER A 245 10.65 -20.50 -14.70
C SER A 245 11.78 -19.80 -13.99
N LYS A 246 13.00 -20.15 -14.37
CA LYS A 246 14.19 -19.41 -13.98
C LYS A 246 14.03 -18.07 -14.69
N LEU A 247 13.27 -17.16 -14.06
CA LEU A 247 13.05 -15.79 -14.51
C LEU A 247 14.39 -15.12 -14.80
N TYR A 248 15.42 -15.53 -14.06
CA TYR A 248 16.79 -15.05 -14.19
C TYR A 248 17.76 -16.23 -14.36
N ARG A 249 18.71 -16.08 -15.28
CA ARG A 249 19.76 -17.06 -15.61
C ARG A 249 20.87 -17.11 -14.55
N GLY A 250 21.09 -16.01 -13.83
CA GLY A 250 22.09 -15.89 -12.77
C GLY A 250 21.85 -14.67 -11.88
N THR A 251 22.64 -14.51 -10.82
CA THR A 251 22.53 -13.37 -9.90
C THR A 251 22.74 -12.03 -10.59
N MET A 252 23.72 -11.93 -11.52
CA MET A 252 23.97 -10.69 -12.25
C MET A 252 22.82 -10.34 -13.20
N ASP A 253 22.26 -11.35 -13.88
CA ASP A 253 21.07 -11.20 -14.73
C ASP A 253 19.88 -10.68 -13.90
N ALA A 254 19.64 -11.28 -12.72
CA ALA A 254 18.61 -10.83 -11.79
C ALA A 254 18.83 -9.38 -11.32
N LEU A 255 20.07 -9.02 -10.97
CA LEU A 255 20.42 -7.66 -10.58
C LEU A 255 20.12 -6.66 -11.71
N THR A 256 20.56 -6.95 -12.94
CA THR A 256 20.40 -6.03 -14.08
C THR A 256 18.94 -5.90 -14.51
N SER A 257 18.20 -7.02 -14.60
CA SER A 257 16.77 -6.99 -14.96
C SER A 257 15.94 -6.29 -13.89
N GLY A 258 16.14 -6.64 -12.61
CA GLY A 258 15.42 -5.97 -11.52
C GLY A 258 15.74 -4.47 -11.41
N THR A 259 16.95 -4.05 -11.78
CA THR A 259 17.30 -2.62 -11.87
C THR A 259 16.53 -1.93 -13.00
N GLN A 260 16.38 -2.57 -14.17
CA GLN A 260 15.61 -2.03 -15.29
C GLN A 260 14.12 -1.93 -14.96
N ASP A 261 13.55 -2.97 -14.35
CA ASP A 261 12.15 -2.98 -13.90
C ASP A 261 11.91 -1.85 -12.90
N GLY A 262 12.78 -1.72 -11.89
CA GLY A 262 12.70 -0.65 -10.89
C GLY A 262 12.85 0.76 -11.48
N LEU A 263 13.72 0.94 -12.48
CA LEU A 263 13.86 2.21 -13.21
C LEU A 263 12.57 2.56 -13.94
N GLN A 264 11.95 1.61 -14.64
CA GLN A 264 10.69 1.83 -15.34
C GLN A 264 9.57 2.20 -14.37
N ILE A 265 9.45 1.52 -13.23
CA ILE A 265 8.48 1.84 -12.17
C ILE A 265 8.71 3.27 -11.65
N THR A 266 9.96 3.62 -11.38
CA THR A 266 10.34 4.95 -10.88
C THR A 266 9.94 6.06 -11.84
N LEU A 267 10.25 5.91 -13.13
CA LEU A 267 9.88 6.88 -14.16
C LEU A 267 8.36 6.95 -14.35
N ASN A 268 7.66 5.82 -14.28
CA ASN A 268 6.20 5.79 -14.37
C ASN A 268 5.55 6.54 -13.20
N ILE A 269 6.03 6.35 -11.97
CA ILE A 269 5.53 7.07 -10.79
C ILE A 269 5.74 8.58 -10.96
N ALA A 270 6.97 9.00 -11.32
CA ALA A 270 7.28 10.41 -11.51
C ALA A 270 6.42 11.07 -12.60
N ALA A 271 6.29 10.41 -13.76
CA ALA A 271 5.48 10.90 -14.87
C ALA A 271 3.98 10.96 -14.52
N LEU A 272 3.45 9.90 -13.88
CA LEU A 272 2.04 9.84 -13.50
C LEU A 272 1.70 10.92 -12.46
N LEU A 273 2.56 11.13 -11.47
CA LEU A 273 2.38 12.19 -10.47
C LEU A 273 2.35 13.57 -11.12
N LEU A 274 3.30 13.86 -12.01
CA LEU A 274 3.35 15.13 -12.73
C LEU A 274 2.05 15.37 -13.51
N VAL A 275 1.63 14.41 -14.32
CA VAL A 275 0.43 14.53 -15.16
C VAL A 275 -0.82 14.67 -14.30
N LEU A 276 -0.96 13.83 -13.26
CA LEU A 276 -2.14 13.82 -12.41
C LEU A 276 -2.29 15.12 -11.62
N ILE A 277 -1.23 15.61 -10.98
CA ILE A 277 -1.24 16.88 -10.26
C ILE A 277 -1.60 18.02 -11.21
N THR A 278 -1.06 18.01 -12.44
CA THR A 278 -1.37 19.02 -13.46
C THR A 278 -2.85 19.02 -13.83
N ILE A 279 -3.43 17.86 -14.10
CA ILE A 279 -4.85 17.72 -14.47
C ILE A 279 -5.75 18.16 -13.31
N VAL A 280 -5.47 17.70 -12.10
CA VAL A 280 -6.27 18.05 -10.92
C VAL A 280 -6.18 19.54 -10.62
N THR A 281 -4.99 20.15 -10.75
CA THR A 281 -4.82 21.59 -10.60
C THR A 281 -5.65 22.36 -11.63
N LEU A 282 -5.65 21.93 -12.91
CA LEU A 282 -6.45 22.57 -13.96
C LEU A 282 -7.95 22.49 -13.65
N VAL A 283 -8.42 21.33 -13.19
CA VAL A 283 -9.83 21.18 -12.78
C VAL A 283 -10.15 22.06 -11.57
N ASN A 284 -9.27 22.11 -10.57
CA ASN A 284 -9.44 22.95 -9.38
C ASN A 284 -9.51 24.44 -9.73
N THR A 285 -8.67 24.93 -10.65
CA THR A 285 -8.77 26.30 -11.17
C THR A 285 -10.11 26.57 -11.84
N GLY A 286 -10.63 25.60 -12.61
CA GLY A 286 -11.96 25.69 -13.20
C GLY A 286 -13.08 25.72 -12.15
N LEU A 287 -13.00 24.88 -11.11
CA LEU A 287 -13.97 24.85 -10.02
C LEU A 287 -13.96 26.16 -9.22
N GLU A 288 -12.78 26.71 -8.94
CA GLU A 288 -12.62 28.00 -8.26
C GLU A 288 -13.23 29.16 -9.05
N ALA A 289 -13.13 29.14 -10.38
CA ALA A 289 -13.73 30.17 -11.22
C ALA A 289 -15.27 30.06 -11.32
N LEU A 290 -15.82 28.85 -11.21
CA LEU A 290 -17.25 28.57 -11.44
C LEU A 290 -18.08 28.52 -10.16
N LEU A 291 -17.49 28.14 -9.04
CA LEU A 291 -18.20 27.89 -7.79
C LEU A 291 -17.83 28.93 -6.72
N PRO A 292 -18.81 29.35 -5.89
CA PRO A 292 -18.51 30.24 -4.79
C PRO A 292 -17.67 29.53 -3.71
N GLN A 293 -16.87 30.32 -2.99
CA GLN A 293 -16.14 29.81 -1.84
C GLN A 293 -17.11 29.31 -0.76
N VAL A 294 -16.74 28.18 -0.14
CA VAL A 294 -17.49 27.58 0.96
C VAL A 294 -16.62 27.67 2.21
N ALA A 295 -17.16 28.25 3.28
CA ALA A 295 -16.44 28.49 4.53
C ALA A 295 -15.12 29.27 4.34
N GLY A 296 -15.07 30.21 3.40
CA GLY A 296 -13.92 31.09 3.16
C GLY A 296 -12.80 30.49 2.32
N GLU A 297 -12.97 29.28 1.78
CA GLU A 297 -11.99 28.61 0.93
C GLU A 297 -12.64 28.15 -0.38
N SER A 298 -11.84 28.06 -1.44
CA SER A 298 -12.25 27.58 -2.76
C SER A 298 -12.65 26.10 -2.72
N ILE A 299 -13.51 25.69 -3.66
CA ILE A 299 -13.91 24.29 -3.80
C ILE A 299 -12.92 23.58 -4.71
N THR A 300 -12.27 22.54 -4.19
CA THR A 300 -11.37 21.66 -4.95
C THR A 300 -11.88 20.23 -4.98
N LEU A 301 -11.39 19.42 -5.91
CA LEU A 301 -11.72 18.00 -6.01
C LEU A 301 -11.39 17.25 -4.71
N GLU A 302 -10.22 17.53 -4.13
CA GLU A 302 -9.76 16.93 -2.89
C GLU A 302 -10.65 17.31 -1.71
N ARG A 303 -11.16 18.55 -1.68
CA ARG A 303 -12.06 19.04 -0.64
C ARG A 303 -13.45 18.40 -0.74
N ILE A 304 -13.98 18.28 -1.96
CA ILE A 304 -15.23 17.55 -2.22
C ILE A 304 -15.08 16.08 -1.78
N ALA A 305 -13.99 15.43 -2.22
CA ALA A 305 -13.69 14.07 -1.78
C ALA A 305 -13.52 14.01 -0.26
N GLY A 306 -12.89 15.01 0.35
CA GLY A 306 -12.73 15.13 1.79
C GLY A 306 -14.05 15.11 2.56
N TRP A 307 -15.07 15.82 2.07
CA TRP A 307 -16.42 15.77 2.65
C TRP A 307 -17.08 14.40 2.46
N ILE A 308 -16.87 13.75 1.32
CA ILE A 308 -17.39 12.39 1.06
C ILE A 308 -16.72 11.34 1.97
N PHE A 309 -15.42 11.49 2.22
CA PHE A 309 -14.64 10.57 3.03
C PHE A 309 -14.65 10.89 4.53
N ALA A 310 -15.11 12.06 4.97
CA ALA A 310 -15.21 12.39 6.39
C ALA A 310 -16.14 11.43 7.19
N PRO A 311 -17.33 11.03 6.69
CA PRO A 311 -18.13 9.98 7.32
C PRO A 311 -17.43 8.61 7.34
N ILE A 312 -16.61 8.30 6.32
CA ILE A 312 -15.82 7.07 6.24
C ILE A 312 -14.72 7.10 7.30
N ALA A 313 -14.02 8.24 7.47
CA ALA A 313 -13.05 8.46 8.54
C ALA A 313 -13.68 8.27 9.93
N TRP A 314 -14.90 8.77 10.15
CA TRP A 314 -15.64 8.50 11.38
C TRP A 314 -15.90 7.00 11.58
N CYS A 315 -16.27 6.26 10.53
CA CYS A 315 -16.48 4.81 10.59
C CYS A 315 -15.17 4.03 10.90
N MET A 316 -14.01 4.60 10.57
CA MET A 316 -12.70 4.04 10.93
C MET A 316 -12.34 4.26 12.42
N GLY A 317 -13.13 5.01 13.18
CA GLY A 317 -12.93 5.24 14.61
C GLY A 317 -12.22 6.55 14.96
N ILE A 318 -12.10 7.48 14.00
CA ILE A 318 -11.49 8.81 14.18
C ILE A 318 -12.45 9.72 14.98
N PRO A 319 -11.97 10.47 15.98
CA PRO A 319 -12.80 11.39 16.76
C PRO A 319 -13.48 12.44 15.89
N SER A 320 -14.73 12.80 16.21
CA SER A 320 -15.54 13.75 15.43
C SER A 320 -14.89 15.11 15.17
N SER A 321 -13.97 15.57 16.03
CA SER A 321 -13.20 16.80 15.84
C SER A 321 -12.14 16.70 14.73
N GLU A 322 -11.69 15.48 14.42
CA GLU A 322 -10.56 15.20 13.52
C GLU A 322 -11.01 14.64 12.16
N ILE A 323 -12.31 14.30 12.00
CA ILE A 323 -12.83 13.60 10.80
C ILE A 323 -12.66 14.40 9.52
N GLN A 324 -12.73 15.74 9.58
CA GLN A 324 -12.59 16.56 8.39
C GLN A 324 -11.15 16.55 7.87
N LEU A 325 -10.17 16.61 8.79
CA LEU A 325 -8.76 16.54 8.44
C LEU A 325 -8.40 15.16 7.89
N ALA A 326 -8.84 14.09 8.57
CA ALA A 326 -8.64 12.73 8.09
C ALA A 326 -9.37 12.45 6.77
N GLY A 327 -10.60 12.94 6.64
CA GLY A 327 -11.39 12.88 5.40
C GLY A 327 -10.66 13.56 4.26
N SER A 328 -10.07 14.74 4.48
CA SER A 328 -9.25 15.44 3.49
C SER A 328 -8.05 14.60 3.02
N LEU A 329 -7.33 13.94 3.94
CA LEU A 329 -6.21 13.05 3.57
C LEU A 329 -6.67 11.85 2.73
N LEU A 330 -7.81 11.24 3.10
CA LEU A 330 -8.43 10.18 2.31
C LEU A 330 -8.90 10.68 0.93
N GLY A 331 -9.43 11.90 0.86
CA GLY A 331 -9.84 12.56 -0.37
C GLY A 331 -8.67 12.83 -1.31
N VAL A 332 -7.56 13.35 -0.78
CA VAL A 332 -6.29 13.51 -1.53
C VAL A 332 -5.81 12.16 -2.03
N LYS A 333 -5.81 11.13 -1.18
CA LYS A 333 -5.43 9.77 -1.58
C LYS A 333 -6.29 9.23 -2.73
N PHE A 334 -7.59 9.49 -2.69
CA PHE A 334 -8.54 8.99 -3.68
C PHE A 334 -8.45 9.73 -5.02
N ILE A 335 -8.31 11.06 -5.00
CA ILE A 335 -8.25 11.89 -6.21
C ILE A 335 -6.86 11.86 -6.85
N LEU A 336 -5.81 11.93 -6.03
CA LEU A 336 -4.42 11.92 -6.48
C LEU A 336 -3.82 10.52 -6.28
N ASN A 337 -3.28 10.24 -5.10
CA ASN A 337 -2.73 8.94 -4.72
C ASN A 337 -2.18 9.02 -3.29
N GLU A 338 -1.73 7.87 -2.80
CA GLU A 338 -1.11 7.70 -1.50
C GLU A 338 0.18 8.50 -1.32
N PHE A 339 0.99 8.74 -2.37
CA PHE A 339 2.22 9.51 -2.24
C PHE A 339 1.93 10.96 -1.85
N VAL A 340 1.02 11.62 -2.59
CA VAL A 340 0.64 13.00 -2.28
C VAL A 340 -0.05 13.08 -0.92
N ALA A 341 -0.89 12.10 -0.58
CA ALA A 341 -1.53 12.05 0.73
C ALA A 341 -0.50 11.90 1.87
N TYR A 342 0.55 11.10 1.69
CA TYR A 342 1.62 10.95 2.69
C TYR A 342 2.54 12.17 2.78
N ILE A 343 2.80 12.89 1.68
CA ILE A 343 3.49 14.20 1.71
C ILE A 343 2.68 15.20 2.54
N ASN A 344 1.36 15.25 2.29
CA ASN A 344 0.49 16.15 3.04
C ASN A 344 0.45 15.75 4.52
N LEU A 345 0.34 14.45 4.81
CA LEU A 345 0.40 13.94 6.18
C LEU A 345 1.72 14.28 6.87
N SER A 346 2.87 14.14 6.19
CA SER A 346 4.20 14.45 6.74
C SER A 346 4.38 15.92 7.11
N SER A 347 3.54 16.80 6.56
CA SER A 347 3.62 18.26 6.71
C SER A 347 2.61 18.82 7.71
N ILE A 348 1.72 17.98 8.27
CA ILE A 348 0.74 18.40 9.28
C ILE A 348 1.42 18.55 10.65
N ASP A 349 0.96 19.52 11.44
CA ASP A 349 1.39 19.68 12.83
C ASP A 349 1.13 18.38 13.63
N PRO A 350 2.14 17.81 14.32
CA PRO A 350 1.96 16.57 15.09
C PRO A 350 0.81 16.61 16.12
N SER A 351 0.41 17.81 16.57
CA SER A 351 -0.68 18.03 17.53
C SER A 351 -2.08 18.09 16.89
N ALA A 352 -2.17 18.18 15.56
CA ALA A 352 -3.45 18.29 14.85
C ALA A 352 -4.25 16.98 14.82
N LEU A 353 -3.60 15.84 15.05
CA LEU A 353 -4.23 14.53 15.14
C LEU A 353 -3.82 13.84 16.44
N SER A 354 -4.79 13.19 17.09
CA SER A 354 -4.51 12.34 18.24
C SER A 354 -3.60 11.16 17.86
N GLU A 355 -2.87 10.58 18.81
CA GLU A 355 -2.05 9.38 18.56
C GLU A 355 -2.85 8.25 17.91
N LYS A 356 -4.09 8.03 18.38
CA LYS A 356 -5.02 7.05 17.83
C LYS A 356 -5.39 7.32 16.37
N SER A 357 -5.49 8.58 15.96
CA SER A 357 -5.85 8.95 14.58
C SER A 357 -4.67 9.04 13.63
N ARG A 358 -3.46 9.18 14.17
CA ARG A 358 -2.21 9.09 13.41
C ARG A 358 -1.90 7.63 13.04
N VAL A 359 -2.08 6.70 13.99
CA VAL A 359 -1.94 5.24 13.77
C VAL A 359 -3.10 4.71 12.94
#